data_AF-A0A417L291-F1
#
_entry.id   AF-A0A417L291-F1
#
_cell.length_a   1.000
_cell.length_b   1.000
_cell.length_c   1.000
_cell.angle_alpha   90.00
_cell.angle_beta   90.00
_cell.angle_gamma   90.00
#
_symmetry.space_group_name_H-M   'P 1'
#
loop_
_entity.id
_entity.type
_entity.pdbx_description
1 polymer ?
#
loop_
_entity_poly.entity_id
_entity_poly.type
_entity_poly.pdbx_seq_one_letter_code
_entity_poly.pdbx_strand_id
1 'polypeptide(L)'
;MDNRKIASDLLFRKAEETDIERIWVIIGQAKEQMRRLNSHQWDESYPALETISQDIKIGNGYVFCKGNKVVAYGVISFDGEPVYKDIDGKWTNELPYMIVHRLAVADEMKRQGMAKRFMLEAEEVSRQKGIYNFRVDTNYDNEYMLHLIDSLGFQYTGEVRYRGNNIRKAFEKCIYPHVSSFGVPGYTIREAIYEDAGIIFDAIDKNRDDLRTWLPFVDGLKSVGDEQDFLSSSLQVPYEERDIVYMIEKGKSICGLIGFHFSDRANHRTEIGYWLLPEYRGKGLVTRAVHHLCLLALCEKGFNRIQIRCAIGNTASNAIPQRLGFKQEGTERDGELLINGEYTDINVYSLLKKDIAE
;
A
#
# COMPACT_ATOMS: atom_id res chain seq x y z
N MET A 1 -20.70 17.57 20.78
CA MET A 1 -19.97 18.57 19.98
C MET A 1 -19.39 17.86 18.78
N ASP A 2 -19.67 18.38 17.59
CA ASP A 2 -19.47 17.72 16.30
C ASP A 2 -17.98 17.55 15.97
N ASN A 3 -17.54 16.30 15.79
CA ASN A 3 -16.15 15.90 15.50
C ASN A 3 -15.60 16.57 14.21
N ARG A 4 -16.49 17.05 13.34
CA ARG A 4 -16.15 17.74 12.08
C ARG A 4 -15.61 19.15 12.27
N LYS A 5 -15.98 19.87 13.35
CA LYS A 5 -15.55 21.27 13.57
C LYS A 5 -14.10 21.42 14.03
N ILE A 6 -13.46 20.36 14.53
CA ILE A 6 -12.04 20.37 14.92
C ILE A 6 -11.14 20.11 13.69
N ALA A 7 -11.68 19.55 12.60
CA ALA A 7 -10.91 19.12 11.45
C ALA A 7 -10.36 20.26 10.57
N SER A 8 -10.95 21.47 10.60
CA SER A 8 -10.49 22.60 9.79
C SER A 8 -9.24 23.31 10.35
N ASP A 9 -8.87 23.05 11.60
CA ASP A 9 -7.89 23.87 12.34
C ASP A 9 -6.62 23.09 12.74
N LEU A 10 -6.52 21.82 12.34
CA LEU A 10 -5.38 20.95 12.66
C LEU A 10 -4.58 20.64 11.40
N LEU A 11 -3.27 20.89 11.45
CA LEU A 11 -2.32 20.58 10.39
C LEU A 11 -1.46 19.39 10.83
N PHE A 12 -1.44 18.32 10.02
CA PHE A 12 -0.48 17.22 10.17
C PHE A 12 0.71 17.47 9.24
N ARG A 13 1.94 17.43 9.78
CA ARG A 13 3.17 17.61 9.00
C ARG A 13 4.36 16.92 9.65
N LYS A 14 5.47 16.81 8.91
CA LYS A 14 6.77 16.48 9.50
C LYS A 14 7.14 17.53 10.54
N ALA A 15 7.75 17.08 11.63
CA ALA A 15 8.29 17.92 12.67
C ALA A 15 9.54 18.66 12.16
N GLU A 16 9.74 19.88 12.65
CA GLU A 16 10.89 20.74 12.34
C GLU A 16 11.69 21.01 13.62
N GLU A 17 12.94 21.48 13.50
CA GLU A 17 13.77 21.80 14.67
C GLU A 17 13.13 22.84 15.60
N THR A 18 12.35 23.76 15.03
CA THR A 18 11.58 24.78 15.76
C THR A 18 10.48 24.19 16.65
N ASP A 19 10.07 22.94 16.42
CA ASP A 19 9.05 22.27 17.22
C ASP A 19 9.63 21.59 18.47
N ILE A 20 10.95 21.39 18.55
CA ILE A 20 11.62 20.56 19.56
C ILE A 20 11.24 20.96 20.99
N GLU A 21 11.29 22.25 21.31
CA GLU A 21 10.96 22.75 22.65
C GLU A 21 9.54 22.36 23.05
N ARG A 22 8.59 22.50 22.13
CA ARG A 22 7.19 22.17 22.39
C ARG A 22 6.96 20.67 22.46
N ILE A 23 7.60 19.89 21.60
CA ILE A 23 7.57 18.42 21.63
C ILE A 23 8.10 17.93 22.98
N TRP A 24 9.20 18.51 23.47
CA TRP A 24 9.79 18.15 24.76
C TRP A 24 8.81 18.34 25.92
N VAL A 25 8.07 19.45 25.93
CA VAL A 25 7.00 19.67 26.92
C VAL A 25 5.92 18.59 26.85
N ILE A 26 5.49 18.20 25.64
CA ILE A 26 4.46 17.16 25.44
C ILE A 26 4.96 15.79 25.92
N ILE A 27 6.23 15.45 25.64
CA ILE A 27 6.85 14.22 26.13
C ILE A 27 6.92 14.23 27.67
N GLY A 28 7.27 15.36 28.28
CA GLY A 28 7.23 15.53 29.74
C GLY A 28 5.84 15.28 30.33
N GLN A 29 4.80 15.85 29.72
CA GLN A 29 3.40 15.61 30.13
C GLN A 29 3.00 14.13 30.03
N ALA A 30 3.45 13.43 28.99
CA ALA A 30 3.18 12.01 28.80
C ALA A 30 3.95 11.13 29.80
N LYS A 31 5.22 11.43 30.10
CA LYS A 31 6.00 10.74 31.16
C LYS A 31 5.34 10.87 32.53
N GLU A 32 4.91 12.08 32.87
CA GLU A 32 4.21 12.35 34.13
C GLU A 32 2.88 11.57 34.23
N GLN A 33 2.15 11.47 33.12
CA GLN A 33 0.95 10.64 33.06
C GLN A 33 1.25 9.16 33.26
N MET A 34 2.27 8.61 32.58
CA MET A 34 2.63 7.19 32.70
C MET A 34 3.00 6.85 34.15
N ARG A 35 3.75 7.72 34.83
CA ARG A 35 4.06 7.57 36.27
C ARG A 35 2.80 7.50 37.13
N ARG A 36 1.81 8.37 36.90
CA ARG A 36 0.54 8.35 37.65
C ARG A 36 -0.27 7.08 37.43
N LEU A 37 -0.10 6.44 36.26
CA LEU A 37 -0.75 5.20 35.90
C LEU A 37 0.08 3.96 36.26
N ASN A 38 1.21 4.13 36.96
CA ASN A 38 2.19 3.06 37.23
C ASN A 38 2.66 2.31 35.97
N SER A 39 2.63 2.97 34.81
CA SER A 39 3.15 2.40 33.57
C SER A 39 4.63 2.73 33.43
N HIS A 40 5.44 1.72 33.12
CA HIS A 40 6.89 1.81 33.01
C HIS A 40 7.39 1.83 31.55
N GLN A 41 6.53 2.15 30.57
CA GLN A 41 6.92 2.14 29.16
C GLN A 41 7.96 3.23 28.83
N TRP A 42 7.86 4.41 29.47
CA TRP A 42 8.81 5.51 29.40
C TRP A 42 9.33 5.86 30.78
N ASP A 43 10.61 6.26 30.84
CA ASP A 43 11.31 6.58 32.08
C ASP A 43 11.98 7.96 32.00
N GLU A 44 12.81 8.29 32.99
CA GLU A 44 13.53 9.57 33.02
C GLU A 44 14.49 9.73 31.85
N SER A 45 15.11 8.63 31.42
CA SER A 45 16.11 8.58 30.36
C SER A 45 15.54 8.48 28.95
N TYR A 46 14.29 8.03 28.77
CA TYR A 46 13.71 7.78 27.46
C TYR A 46 12.21 8.16 27.38
N PRO A 47 11.77 8.87 26.32
CA PRO A 47 12.58 9.49 25.27
C PRO A 47 13.45 10.64 25.80
N ALA A 48 14.65 10.80 25.26
CA ALA A 48 15.56 11.91 25.56
C ALA A 48 15.43 13.01 24.48
N LEU A 49 15.91 14.21 24.78
CA LEU A 49 15.89 15.33 23.83
C LEU A 49 16.68 14.98 22.56
N GLU A 50 17.82 14.31 22.71
CA GLU A 50 18.67 13.85 21.62
C GLU A 50 17.94 12.84 20.72
N THR A 51 17.09 11.99 21.31
CA THR A 51 16.24 11.06 20.55
C THR A 51 15.26 11.81 19.65
N ILE A 52 14.58 12.82 20.20
CA ILE A 52 13.61 13.65 19.47
C ILE A 52 14.30 14.41 18.33
N SER A 53 15.46 15.02 18.61
CA SER A 53 16.26 15.71 17.60
C SER A 53 16.69 14.77 16.48
N GLN A 54 17.10 13.54 16.81
CA GLN A 54 17.47 12.53 15.81
C GLN A 54 16.27 12.10 14.97
N ASP A 55 15.09 11.89 15.58
CA ASP A 55 13.85 11.52 14.89
C ASP A 55 13.46 12.56 13.83
N ILE A 56 13.63 13.85 14.16
CA ILE A 56 13.40 14.97 13.25
C ILE A 56 14.44 14.98 12.13
N LYS A 57 15.72 14.82 12.48
CA LYS A 57 16.83 14.85 11.52
C LYS A 57 16.74 13.74 10.46
N ILE A 58 16.31 12.53 10.85
CA ILE A 58 16.09 11.43 9.89
C ILE A 58 14.74 11.53 9.16
N GLY A 59 13.91 12.51 9.52
CA GLY A 59 12.66 12.81 8.84
C GLY A 59 11.49 11.88 9.19
N ASN A 60 11.56 11.21 10.35
CA ASN A 60 10.53 10.27 10.85
C ASN A 60 9.62 10.90 11.92
N GLY A 61 9.98 12.07 12.47
CA GLY A 61 9.15 12.80 13.42
C GLY A 61 8.00 13.56 12.73
N TYR A 62 6.78 13.44 13.27
CA TYR A 62 5.57 14.11 12.80
C TYR A 62 4.83 14.78 13.94
N VAL A 63 4.12 15.87 13.62
CA VAL A 63 3.34 16.66 14.58
C VAL A 63 1.95 16.96 14.05
N PHE A 64 1.01 17.10 14.98
CA PHE A 64 -0.20 17.90 14.75
C PHE A 64 0.00 19.30 15.31
N CYS A 65 -0.40 20.30 14.54
CA CYS A 65 -0.40 21.70 14.93
C CYS A 65 -1.82 22.24 14.95
N LYS A 66 -2.18 23.00 16.00
CA LYS A 66 -3.38 23.82 16.03
C LYS A 66 -2.97 25.28 15.90
N GLY A 67 -3.21 25.88 14.73
CA GLY A 67 -2.49 27.10 14.34
C GLY A 67 -0.99 26.86 14.36
N ASN A 68 -0.23 27.73 15.04
CA ASN A 68 1.24 27.60 15.14
C ASN A 68 1.72 26.74 16.32
N LYS A 69 0.81 26.13 17.10
CA LYS A 69 1.17 25.39 18.31
C LYS A 69 1.12 23.89 18.06
N VAL A 70 2.22 23.18 18.31
CA VAL A 70 2.25 21.72 18.32
C VAL A 70 1.42 21.18 19.49
N VAL A 71 0.57 20.20 19.18
CA VAL A 71 -0.38 19.58 20.11
C VAL A 71 -0.31 18.06 20.19
N ALA A 72 0.36 17.41 19.24
CA ALA A 72 0.73 16.01 19.33
C ALA A 72 2.02 15.77 18.58
N TYR A 73 2.75 14.73 18.97
CA TYR A 73 3.99 14.30 18.36
C TYR A 73 4.00 12.77 18.28
N GLY A 74 4.61 12.23 17.24
CA GLY A 74 4.90 10.81 17.13
C GLY A 74 5.90 10.57 16.02
N VAL A 75 6.41 9.35 15.97
CA VAL A 75 7.40 8.91 14.99
C VAL A 75 6.77 7.85 14.11
N ILE A 76 6.84 8.05 12.80
CA ILE A 76 6.44 7.06 11.80
C ILE A 76 7.72 6.52 11.19
N SER A 77 7.98 5.22 11.39
CA SER A 77 9.21 4.55 10.92
C SER A 77 8.87 3.42 9.96
N PHE A 78 9.76 3.21 8.99
CA PHE A 78 9.72 2.10 8.02
C PHE A 78 10.98 1.23 8.10
N ASP A 79 11.87 1.49 9.06
CA ASP A 79 13.17 0.81 9.21
C ASP A 79 13.04 -0.55 9.93
N GLY A 80 11.81 -0.90 10.35
CA GLY A 80 11.51 -2.06 11.16
C GLY A 80 11.88 -1.89 12.64
N GLU A 81 11.55 -2.91 13.43
CA GLU A 81 11.91 -3.01 14.85
C GLU A 81 12.64 -4.34 15.06
N PRO A 82 13.93 -4.34 15.46
CA PRO A 82 14.71 -5.56 15.61
C PRO A 82 14.03 -6.67 16.42
N VAL A 83 13.32 -6.32 17.50
CA VAL A 83 12.64 -7.33 18.34
C VAL A 83 11.45 -8.02 17.64
N TYR A 84 10.94 -7.47 16.53
CA TYR A 84 9.85 -8.09 15.77
C TYR A 84 10.30 -9.32 14.99
N LYS A 85 11.61 -9.53 14.80
CA LYS A 85 12.17 -10.71 14.14
C LYS A 85 12.02 -11.98 14.98
N ASP A 86 12.00 -11.82 16.30
CA ASP A 86 11.97 -12.91 17.28
C ASP A 86 10.64 -12.93 18.05
N ILE A 87 9.52 -12.63 17.37
CA ILE A 87 8.19 -12.64 17.97
C ILE A 87 7.81 -14.06 18.44
N ASP A 88 7.25 -14.17 19.65
CA ASP A 88 6.53 -15.35 20.10
C ASP A 88 5.09 -15.29 19.56
N GLY A 89 4.93 -15.78 18.34
CA GLY A 89 3.74 -15.61 17.52
C GLY A 89 4.09 -15.67 16.04
N LYS A 90 3.27 -15.05 15.20
CA LYS A 90 3.51 -15.00 13.75
C LYS A 90 2.89 -13.76 13.12
N TRP A 91 3.68 -13.05 12.32
CA TRP A 91 3.18 -12.02 11.42
C TRP A 91 2.50 -12.64 10.19
N THR A 92 1.48 -11.98 9.64
CA THR A 92 0.75 -12.48 8.48
C THR A 92 1.66 -12.70 7.26
N ASN A 93 2.62 -11.80 7.05
CA ASN A 93 3.61 -11.87 5.97
C ASN A 93 4.89 -11.09 6.36
N GLU A 94 5.94 -11.19 5.55
CA GLU A 94 7.24 -10.52 5.77
C GLU A 94 7.43 -9.26 4.89
N LEU A 95 6.35 -8.67 4.39
CA LEU A 95 6.42 -7.47 3.56
C LEU A 95 6.81 -6.22 4.39
N PRO A 96 7.36 -5.17 3.74
CA PRO A 96 7.62 -3.90 4.39
C PRO A 96 6.43 -3.42 5.21
N TYR A 97 6.71 -2.83 6.37
CA TYR A 97 5.68 -2.39 7.31
C TYR A 97 6.05 -1.05 7.94
N MET A 98 5.04 -0.29 8.33
CA MET A 98 5.21 0.90 9.16
C MET A 98 5.10 0.53 10.65
N ILE A 99 5.76 1.33 11.49
CA ILE A 99 5.55 1.37 12.93
C ILE A 99 5.33 2.81 13.37
N VAL A 100 4.46 2.99 14.36
CA VAL A 100 4.36 4.26 15.09
C VAL A 100 5.03 4.11 16.45
N HIS A 101 6.08 4.89 16.66
CA HIS A 101 6.75 5.02 17.96
C HIS A 101 6.45 6.37 18.58
N ARG A 102 6.63 6.42 19.89
CA ARG A 102 6.68 7.64 20.68
C ARG A 102 5.51 8.62 20.52
N LEU A 103 4.31 8.09 20.32
CA LEU A 103 3.09 8.88 20.21
C LEU A 103 2.73 9.53 21.54
N ALA A 104 2.72 10.87 21.58
CA ALA A 104 2.31 11.66 22.72
C ALA A 104 1.36 12.80 22.31
N VAL A 105 0.38 13.08 23.16
CA VAL A 105 -0.62 14.12 22.96
C VAL A 105 -0.56 15.10 24.12
N ALA A 106 -0.56 16.38 23.81
CA ALA A 106 -0.56 17.45 24.80
C ALA A 106 -1.76 17.35 25.75
N ASP A 107 -1.57 17.66 27.04
CA ASP A 107 -2.62 17.56 28.06
C ASP A 107 -3.90 18.29 27.69
N GLU A 108 -3.78 19.49 27.12
CA GLU A 108 -4.91 20.31 26.67
C GLU A 108 -5.72 19.69 25.51
N MET A 109 -5.19 18.67 24.83
CA MET A 109 -5.84 17.99 23.71
C MET A 109 -6.20 16.52 24.02
N LYS A 110 -5.98 16.06 25.27
CA LYS A 110 -6.34 14.70 25.68
C LYS A 110 -7.85 14.49 25.61
N ARG A 111 -8.25 13.23 25.41
CA ARG A 111 -9.66 12.77 25.30
C ARG A 111 -10.46 13.38 24.13
N GLN A 112 -9.77 14.00 23.16
CA GLN A 112 -10.37 14.53 21.92
C GLN A 112 -10.09 13.65 20.69
N GLY A 113 -9.60 12.41 20.91
CA GLY A 113 -9.30 11.46 19.84
C GLY A 113 -8.02 11.74 19.05
N MET A 114 -7.12 12.60 19.55
CA MET A 114 -5.90 12.99 18.83
C MET A 114 -4.96 11.82 18.52
N ALA A 115 -4.76 10.87 19.44
CA ALA A 115 -3.94 9.70 19.17
C ALA A 115 -4.52 8.85 18.02
N LYS A 116 -5.85 8.66 18.00
CA LYS A 116 -6.54 7.99 16.90
C LYS A 116 -6.35 8.71 15.57
N ARG A 117 -6.48 10.05 15.56
CA ARG A 117 -6.21 10.85 14.36
C ARG A 117 -4.78 10.69 13.89
N PHE A 118 -3.80 10.68 14.80
CA PHE A 118 -2.40 10.48 14.45
C PHE A 118 -2.17 9.12 13.80
N MET A 119 -2.74 8.05 14.35
CA MET A 119 -2.65 6.72 13.75
C MET A 119 -3.25 6.70 12.34
N LEU A 120 -4.40 7.36 12.11
CA LEU A 120 -5.02 7.44 10.79
C LEU A 120 -4.19 8.25 9.77
N GLU A 121 -3.57 9.35 10.19
CA GLU A 121 -2.61 10.08 9.33
C GLU A 121 -1.34 9.26 9.07
N ALA A 122 -0.88 8.46 10.03
CA ALA A 122 0.23 7.54 9.81
C ALA A 122 -0.12 6.49 8.74
N GLU A 123 -1.36 5.97 8.75
CA GLU A 123 -1.83 5.10 7.67
C GLU A 123 -1.75 5.82 6.31
N GLU A 124 -2.12 7.10 6.25
CA GLU A 124 -2.06 7.89 5.02
C GLU A 124 -0.62 8.10 4.51
N VAL A 125 0.31 8.42 5.40
CA VAL A 125 1.75 8.49 5.07
C VAL A 125 2.25 7.17 4.50
N SER A 126 1.79 6.05 5.05
CA SER A 126 2.19 4.72 4.57
C SER A 126 1.56 4.34 3.23
N ARG A 127 0.28 4.70 2.99
CA ARG A 127 -0.37 4.52 1.68
C ARG A 127 0.38 5.23 0.57
N GLN A 128 0.81 6.47 0.82
CA GLN A 128 1.60 7.26 -0.12
C GLN A 128 2.98 6.65 -0.40
N LYS A 129 3.52 5.86 0.54
CA LYS A 129 4.75 5.08 0.36
C LYS A 129 4.54 3.72 -0.31
N GLY A 130 3.30 3.31 -0.56
CA GLY A 130 2.98 1.97 -1.07
C GLY A 130 3.29 0.84 -0.07
N ILE A 131 3.28 1.14 1.23
CA ILE A 131 3.50 0.17 2.30
C ILE A 131 2.17 -0.06 3.02
N TYR A 132 1.72 -1.30 3.05
CA TYR A 132 0.35 -1.63 3.48
C TYR A 132 0.26 -2.39 4.80
N ASN A 133 1.39 -2.83 5.36
CA ASN A 133 1.42 -3.42 6.69
C ASN A 133 1.66 -2.36 7.76
N PHE A 134 0.93 -2.45 8.86
CA PHE A 134 1.13 -1.65 10.06
C PHE A 134 1.32 -2.57 11.24
N ARG A 135 2.50 -2.53 11.88
CA ARG A 135 2.79 -3.26 13.11
C ARG A 135 2.93 -2.31 14.30
N VAL A 136 2.46 -2.75 15.46
CA VAL A 136 2.55 -1.99 16.71
C VAL A 136 2.66 -2.93 17.90
N ASP A 137 3.43 -2.53 18.91
CA ASP A 137 3.50 -3.21 20.20
C ASP A 137 3.15 -2.26 21.34
N THR A 138 2.62 -2.82 22.43
CA THR A 138 2.42 -2.06 23.67
C THR A 138 2.46 -2.96 24.90
N ASN A 139 2.73 -2.36 26.07
CA ASN A 139 2.74 -3.08 27.34
C ASN A 139 1.33 -3.60 27.70
N TYR A 140 1.29 -4.66 28.51
CA TYR A 140 0.06 -5.26 29.01
C TYR A 140 -0.84 -4.31 29.82
N ASP A 141 -0.22 -3.38 30.54
CA ASP A 141 -0.86 -2.41 31.44
C ASP A 141 -1.29 -1.12 30.72
N ASN A 142 -0.99 -0.96 29.43
CA ASN A 142 -1.35 0.21 28.65
C ASN A 142 -2.78 0.08 28.08
N GLU A 143 -3.77 0.04 28.97
CA GLU A 143 -5.19 -0.13 28.62
C GLU A 143 -5.65 0.90 27.57
N TYR A 144 -5.18 2.14 27.67
CA TYR A 144 -5.49 3.19 26.70
C TYR A 144 -5.04 2.81 25.28
N MET A 145 -3.78 2.38 25.13
CA MET A 145 -3.25 1.99 23.82
C MET A 145 -3.92 0.71 23.32
N LEU A 146 -4.18 -0.26 24.19
CA LEU A 146 -4.90 -1.48 23.82
C LEU A 146 -6.30 -1.18 23.28
N HIS A 147 -7.06 -0.29 23.92
CA HIS A 147 -8.36 0.18 23.41
C HIS A 147 -8.24 0.95 22.09
N LEU A 148 -7.18 1.75 21.93
CA LEU A 148 -6.93 2.47 20.68
C LEU A 148 -6.68 1.50 19.51
N ILE A 149 -5.78 0.54 19.71
CA ILE A 149 -5.42 -0.54 18.78
C ILE A 149 -6.67 -1.32 18.36
N ASP A 150 -7.46 -1.77 19.32
CA ASP A 150 -8.72 -2.48 19.08
C ASP A 150 -9.71 -1.63 18.25
N SER A 151 -9.89 -0.36 18.62
CA SER A 151 -10.79 0.56 17.90
C SER A 151 -10.35 0.89 16.46
N LEU A 152 -9.11 0.56 16.10
CA LEU A 152 -8.52 0.74 14.78
C LEU A 152 -8.49 -0.56 13.97
N GLY A 153 -8.94 -1.68 14.56
CA GLY A 153 -9.07 -2.97 13.87
C GLY A 153 -7.76 -3.73 13.71
N PHE A 154 -6.78 -3.47 14.57
CA PHE A 154 -5.57 -4.28 14.63
C PHE A 154 -5.86 -5.68 15.19
N GLN A 155 -5.11 -6.67 14.72
CA GLN A 155 -5.19 -8.05 15.13
C GLN A 155 -3.97 -8.40 16.00
N TYR A 156 -4.20 -9.17 17.06
CA TYR A 156 -3.12 -9.66 17.92
C TYR A 156 -2.32 -10.75 17.20
N THR A 157 -0.98 -10.62 17.19
CA THR A 157 -0.08 -11.53 16.46
C THR A 157 0.86 -12.32 17.35
N GLY A 158 1.01 -11.91 18.62
CA GLY A 158 1.90 -12.56 19.58
C GLY A 158 2.57 -11.58 20.53
N GLU A 159 3.74 -11.95 21.01
CA GLU A 159 4.48 -11.21 22.03
C GLU A 159 5.92 -10.92 21.58
N VAL A 160 6.39 -9.70 21.84
CA VAL A 160 7.78 -9.30 21.54
C VAL A 160 8.53 -9.02 22.84
N ARG A 161 9.79 -9.44 22.89
CA ARG A 161 10.63 -9.34 24.10
C ARG A 161 11.69 -8.26 23.95
N TYR A 162 11.56 -7.21 24.75
CA TYR A 162 12.61 -6.22 24.95
C TYR A 162 13.57 -6.64 26.06
N ARG A 163 14.73 -5.98 26.14
CA ARG A 163 15.75 -6.22 27.18
C ARG A 163 15.12 -6.07 28.58
N GLY A 164 15.62 -6.85 29.54
CA GLY A 164 15.16 -6.80 30.93
C GLY A 164 13.82 -7.51 31.19
N ASN A 165 13.46 -8.53 30.40
CA ASN A 165 12.18 -9.26 30.51
C ASN A 165 10.94 -8.39 30.31
N ASN A 166 11.06 -7.28 29.59
CA ASN A 166 9.90 -6.46 29.22
C ASN A 166 9.20 -7.10 28.01
N ILE A 167 8.09 -7.77 28.26
CA ILE A 167 7.28 -8.45 27.24
C ILE A 167 6.10 -7.55 26.86
N ARG A 168 5.87 -7.39 25.57
CA ARG A 168 4.80 -6.56 25.02
C ARG A 168 3.91 -7.34 24.08
N LYS A 169 2.62 -7.00 24.06
CA LYS A 169 1.68 -7.52 23.07
C LYS A 169 1.96 -6.86 21.74
N ALA A 170 2.07 -7.68 20.70
CA ALA A 170 2.28 -7.26 19.33
C ALA A 170 0.99 -7.41 18.52
N PHE A 171 0.75 -6.46 17.64
CA PHE A 171 -0.41 -6.40 16.79
C PHE A 171 -0.04 -5.98 15.37
N GLU A 172 -0.83 -6.41 14.40
CA GLU A 172 -0.72 -5.97 13.03
C GLU A 172 -2.06 -5.58 12.42
N LYS A 173 -1.99 -4.79 11.36
CA LYS A 173 -3.13 -4.41 10.54
C LYS A 173 -2.65 -4.25 9.11
N CYS A 174 -3.42 -4.79 8.16
CA CYS A 174 -3.30 -4.39 6.78
C CYS A 174 -4.17 -3.16 6.49
N ILE A 175 -3.58 -2.16 5.82
CA ILE A 175 -4.26 -0.95 5.36
C ILE A 175 -4.49 -1.03 3.86
N TYR A 176 -5.72 -0.71 3.42
CA TYR A 176 -6.05 -0.77 2.00
C TYR A 176 -5.43 0.40 1.22
N PRO A 177 -4.97 0.17 -0.02
CA PRO A 177 -4.48 1.20 -0.93
C PRO A 177 -5.56 2.22 -1.29
N HIS A 178 -5.14 3.34 -1.89
CA HIS A 178 -6.09 4.30 -2.46
C HIS A 178 -6.89 3.67 -3.60
N VAL A 179 -8.16 4.03 -3.63
CA VAL A 179 -9.11 3.60 -4.64
C VAL A 179 -9.31 4.75 -5.62
N SER A 180 -9.05 4.50 -6.89
CA SER A 180 -9.17 5.48 -7.96
C SER A 180 -10.35 5.16 -8.87
N SER A 181 -11.00 6.20 -9.38
CA SER A 181 -11.90 6.08 -10.54
C SER A 181 -11.08 6.13 -11.81
N PHE A 182 -11.48 5.35 -12.81
CA PHE A 182 -10.89 5.36 -14.16
C PHE A 182 -11.91 5.75 -15.23
N GLY A 183 -12.91 6.55 -14.84
CA GLY A 183 -13.89 7.13 -15.76
C GLY A 183 -15.06 6.20 -16.12
N VAL A 184 -15.28 5.11 -15.36
CA VAL A 184 -16.46 4.25 -15.48
C VAL A 184 -17.27 4.28 -14.19
N PRO A 185 -18.53 4.77 -14.21
CA PRO A 185 -19.36 4.84 -13.00
C PRO A 185 -19.57 3.48 -12.34
N GLY A 186 -19.34 3.43 -11.01
CA GLY A 186 -19.52 2.23 -10.20
C GLY A 186 -18.36 1.22 -10.27
N TYR A 187 -17.30 1.53 -11.01
CA TYR A 187 -16.08 0.73 -11.06
C TYR A 187 -14.88 1.53 -10.55
N THR A 188 -13.97 0.83 -9.91
CA THR A 188 -12.77 1.40 -9.31
C THR A 188 -11.54 0.56 -9.62
N ILE A 189 -10.38 1.17 -9.45
CA ILE A 189 -9.08 0.53 -9.57
C ILE A 189 -8.26 0.83 -8.32
N ARG A 190 -7.58 -0.18 -7.78
CA ARG A 190 -6.63 -0.04 -6.67
C ARG A 190 -5.53 -1.09 -6.80
N GLU A 191 -4.39 -0.85 -6.17
CA GLU A 191 -3.34 -1.85 -6.12
C GLU A 191 -3.84 -3.13 -5.40
N ALA A 192 -3.41 -4.28 -5.91
CA ALA A 192 -3.60 -5.58 -5.26
C ALA A 192 -2.59 -5.74 -4.13
N ILE A 193 -3.06 -6.21 -2.97
CA ILE A 193 -2.25 -6.43 -1.77
C ILE A 193 -2.25 -7.91 -1.39
N TYR A 194 -1.38 -8.30 -0.46
CA TYR A 194 -1.21 -9.68 -0.01
C TYR A 194 -2.53 -10.39 0.35
N GLU A 195 -3.45 -9.66 1.00
CA GLU A 195 -4.76 -10.13 1.44
C GLU A 195 -5.74 -10.38 0.28
N ASP A 196 -5.49 -9.81 -0.91
CA ASP A 196 -6.31 -10.04 -2.10
C ASP A 196 -6.00 -11.39 -2.77
N ALA A 197 -4.91 -12.06 -2.40
CA ALA A 197 -4.50 -13.31 -3.04
C ALA A 197 -5.62 -14.36 -3.07
N GLY A 198 -6.40 -14.46 -2.00
CA GLY A 198 -7.53 -15.39 -1.93
C GLY A 198 -8.63 -15.05 -2.93
N ILE A 199 -9.03 -13.78 -3.03
CA ILE A 199 -10.10 -13.37 -3.96
C ILE A 199 -9.65 -13.43 -5.42
N ILE A 200 -8.38 -13.14 -5.69
CA ILE A 200 -7.77 -13.25 -7.02
C ILE A 200 -7.70 -14.72 -7.44
N PHE A 201 -7.14 -15.58 -6.59
CA PHE A 201 -7.03 -17.01 -6.85
C PHE A 201 -8.42 -17.62 -7.11
N ASP A 202 -9.40 -17.35 -6.25
CA ASP A 202 -10.76 -17.85 -6.42
C ASP A 202 -11.39 -17.39 -7.75
N ALA A 203 -11.14 -16.16 -8.17
CA ALA A 203 -11.66 -15.62 -9.42
C ALA A 203 -11.03 -16.31 -10.64
N ILE A 204 -9.71 -16.54 -10.59
CA ILE A 204 -8.97 -17.25 -11.64
C ILE A 204 -9.41 -18.72 -11.69
N ASP A 205 -9.47 -19.40 -10.55
CA ASP A 205 -9.76 -20.83 -10.48
C ASP A 205 -11.17 -21.16 -10.97
N LYS A 206 -12.16 -20.34 -10.60
CA LYS A 206 -13.55 -20.49 -11.09
C LYS A 206 -13.70 -20.25 -12.59
N ASN A 207 -12.77 -19.53 -13.22
CA ASN A 207 -12.82 -19.16 -14.63
C ASN A 207 -11.61 -19.70 -15.41
N ARG A 208 -10.94 -20.72 -14.87
CA ARG A 208 -9.65 -21.22 -15.34
C ARG A 208 -9.69 -21.64 -16.81
N ASP A 209 -10.73 -22.35 -17.21
CA ASP A 209 -10.92 -22.85 -18.59
C ASP A 209 -11.05 -21.71 -19.61
N ASP A 210 -11.70 -20.62 -19.22
CA ASP A 210 -11.85 -19.45 -20.08
C ASP A 210 -10.55 -18.63 -20.12
N LEU A 211 -9.95 -18.34 -18.96
CA LEU A 211 -8.75 -17.51 -18.84
C LEU A 211 -7.51 -18.17 -19.47
N ARG A 212 -7.34 -19.49 -19.32
CA ARG A 212 -6.16 -20.22 -19.84
C ARG A 212 -6.03 -20.18 -21.36
N THR A 213 -7.10 -19.83 -22.08
CA THR A 213 -7.09 -19.67 -23.55
C THR A 213 -6.00 -18.70 -23.99
N TRP A 214 -5.79 -17.61 -23.24
CA TRP A 214 -4.85 -16.54 -23.60
C TRP A 214 -3.84 -16.21 -22.52
N LEU A 215 -3.91 -16.88 -21.36
CA LEU A 215 -3.07 -16.56 -20.19
C LEU A 215 -2.36 -17.84 -19.71
N PRO A 216 -1.17 -18.17 -20.26
CA PRO A 216 -0.47 -19.42 -19.95
C PRO A 216 -0.12 -19.58 -18.47
N PHE A 217 0.07 -18.47 -17.74
CA PHE A 217 0.42 -18.51 -16.31
C PHE A 217 -0.68 -19.14 -15.45
N VAL A 218 -1.94 -19.14 -15.92
CA VAL A 218 -3.11 -19.58 -15.16
C VAL A 218 -2.90 -20.98 -14.58
N ASP A 219 -2.39 -21.92 -15.37
CA ASP A 219 -2.18 -23.31 -14.94
C ASP A 219 -0.97 -23.51 -14.01
N GLY A 220 -0.08 -22.51 -13.94
CA GLY A 220 0.97 -22.43 -12.93
C GLY A 220 0.44 -22.02 -11.55
N LEU A 221 -0.63 -21.22 -11.50
CA LEU A 221 -1.25 -20.75 -10.27
C LEU A 221 -2.18 -21.82 -9.68
N LYS A 222 -1.72 -22.54 -8.65
CA LYS A 222 -2.38 -23.75 -8.12
C LYS A 222 -2.98 -23.55 -6.73
N SER A 223 -2.60 -22.50 -6.04
CA SER A 223 -3.03 -22.22 -4.67
C SER A 223 -3.05 -20.72 -4.39
N VAL A 224 -3.73 -20.35 -3.30
CA VAL A 224 -3.64 -18.99 -2.73
C VAL A 224 -2.20 -18.63 -2.38
N GLY A 225 -1.39 -19.60 -1.95
CA GLY A 225 0.03 -19.40 -1.64
C GLY A 225 0.83 -18.94 -2.85
N ASP A 226 0.56 -19.49 -4.05
CA ASP A 226 1.25 -19.07 -5.28
C ASP A 226 0.95 -17.60 -5.62
N GLU A 227 -0.31 -17.16 -5.42
CA GLU A 227 -0.70 -15.77 -5.63
C GLU A 227 -0.11 -14.86 -4.55
N GLN A 228 -0.06 -15.32 -3.29
CA GLN A 228 0.61 -14.62 -2.20
C GLN A 228 2.10 -14.42 -2.49
N ASP A 229 2.79 -15.43 -3.02
CA ASP A 229 4.20 -15.35 -3.39
C ASP A 229 4.41 -14.35 -4.53
N PHE A 230 3.54 -14.37 -5.55
CA PHE A 230 3.57 -13.41 -6.64
C PHE A 230 3.36 -11.97 -6.14
N LEU A 231 2.27 -11.70 -5.41
CA LEU A 231 1.99 -10.38 -4.86
C LEU A 231 3.10 -9.94 -3.91
N SER A 232 3.66 -10.85 -3.12
CA SER A 232 4.78 -10.54 -2.23
C SER A 232 6.03 -10.12 -3.00
N SER A 233 6.34 -10.81 -4.10
CA SER A 233 7.49 -10.46 -4.94
C SER A 233 7.38 -9.04 -5.50
N SER A 234 6.16 -8.60 -5.85
CA SER A 234 5.90 -7.23 -6.26
C SER A 234 5.96 -6.26 -5.07
N LEU A 235 5.31 -6.60 -3.94
CA LEU A 235 5.15 -5.73 -2.75
C LEU A 235 6.45 -5.48 -1.98
N GLN A 236 7.48 -6.31 -2.19
CA GLN A 236 8.82 -6.07 -1.66
C GLN A 236 9.61 -5.02 -2.46
N VAL A 237 9.24 -4.77 -3.71
CA VAL A 237 9.91 -3.77 -4.55
C VAL A 237 9.42 -2.37 -4.14
N PRO A 238 10.30 -1.36 -4.00
CA PRO A 238 9.88 0.01 -3.70
C PRO A 238 8.79 0.52 -4.65
N TYR A 239 7.80 1.22 -4.10
CA TYR A 239 6.58 1.66 -4.82
C TYR A 239 6.85 2.41 -6.14
N GLU A 240 7.91 3.21 -6.18
CA GLU A 240 8.26 3.98 -7.38
C GLU A 240 8.79 3.11 -8.52
N GLU A 241 9.43 2.00 -8.18
CA GLU A 241 10.12 1.10 -9.12
C GLU A 241 9.24 -0.07 -9.55
N ARG A 242 8.37 -0.53 -8.67
CA ARG A 242 7.61 -1.78 -8.84
C ARG A 242 6.61 -1.76 -9.99
N ASP A 243 6.44 -2.93 -10.57
CA ASP A 243 5.38 -3.25 -11.52
C ASP A 243 4.10 -3.54 -10.74
N ILE A 244 3.26 -2.50 -10.64
CA ILE A 244 2.03 -2.53 -9.86
C ILE A 244 0.97 -3.36 -10.60
N VAL A 245 0.37 -4.31 -9.88
CA VAL A 245 -0.83 -5.04 -10.28
C VAL A 245 -2.03 -4.38 -9.62
N TYR A 246 -3.01 -3.98 -10.43
CA TYR A 246 -4.23 -3.36 -9.96
C TYR A 246 -5.43 -4.29 -10.10
N MET A 247 -6.26 -4.29 -9.05
CA MET A 247 -7.60 -4.85 -9.04
C MET A 247 -8.58 -3.89 -9.75
N ILE A 248 -9.34 -4.41 -10.72
CA ILE A 248 -10.54 -3.73 -11.23
C ILE A 248 -11.72 -4.23 -10.41
N GLU A 249 -12.44 -3.33 -9.76
CA GLU A 249 -13.50 -3.67 -8.80
C GLU A 249 -14.84 -3.02 -9.18
N LYS A 250 -15.93 -3.69 -8.78
CA LYS A 250 -17.28 -3.13 -8.74
C LYS A 250 -17.79 -3.25 -7.32
N GLY A 251 -17.70 -2.17 -6.54
CA GLY A 251 -17.94 -2.24 -5.09
C GLY A 251 -16.88 -3.11 -4.42
N LYS A 252 -17.28 -4.27 -3.88
CA LYS A 252 -16.35 -5.25 -3.26
C LYS A 252 -16.06 -6.46 -4.16
N SER A 253 -16.58 -6.48 -5.38
CA SER A 253 -16.43 -7.62 -6.30
C SER A 253 -15.27 -7.39 -7.25
N ILE A 254 -14.37 -8.37 -7.36
CA ILE A 254 -13.32 -8.39 -8.38
C ILE A 254 -13.94 -8.55 -9.77
N CYS A 255 -13.49 -7.72 -10.71
CA CYS A 255 -13.86 -7.81 -12.13
C CYS A 255 -12.72 -8.37 -12.98
N GLY A 256 -11.48 -8.15 -12.56
CA GLY A 256 -10.26 -8.55 -13.27
C GLY A 256 -9.04 -7.83 -12.73
N LEU A 257 -7.89 -8.09 -13.35
CA LEU A 257 -6.63 -7.43 -13.05
C LEU A 257 -6.11 -6.67 -14.27
N ILE A 258 -5.38 -5.59 -14.00
CA ILE A 258 -4.61 -4.84 -14.98
C ILE A 258 -3.35 -4.33 -14.30
N GLY A 259 -2.21 -4.31 -14.97
CA GLY A 259 -1.00 -3.85 -14.32
C GLY A 259 0.13 -3.57 -15.29
N PHE A 260 1.20 -3.03 -14.74
CA PHE A 260 2.48 -2.94 -15.42
C PHE A 260 3.22 -4.26 -15.25
N HIS A 261 4.03 -4.63 -16.22
CA HIS A 261 4.98 -5.73 -16.12
C HIS A 261 6.17 -5.51 -17.06
N PHE A 262 7.28 -6.18 -16.76
CA PHE A 262 8.53 -6.10 -17.52
C PHE A 262 9.03 -4.66 -17.73
N SER A 263 8.88 -3.81 -16.71
CA SER A 263 9.39 -2.43 -16.80
C SER A 263 10.90 -2.39 -16.95
N ASP A 264 11.35 -1.59 -17.91
CA ASP A 264 12.75 -1.32 -18.21
C ASP A 264 12.97 0.19 -18.01
N ARG A 265 13.38 0.53 -16.78
CA ARG A 265 13.55 1.92 -16.34
C ARG A 265 14.69 2.62 -17.08
N ALA A 266 15.76 1.89 -17.42
CA ALA A 266 16.88 2.45 -18.17
C ALA A 266 16.45 2.94 -19.56
N ASN A 267 15.51 2.23 -20.19
CA ASN A 267 14.96 2.62 -21.49
C ASN A 267 13.61 3.35 -21.40
N HIS A 268 13.16 3.69 -20.19
CA HIS A 268 11.87 4.35 -19.95
C HIS A 268 10.71 3.67 -20.69
N ARG A 269 10.61 2.33 -20.58
CA ARG A 269 9.49 1.57 -21.16
C ARG A 269 8.86 0.57 -20.19
N THR A 270 7.61 0.24 -20.43
CA THR A 270 6.84 -0.75 -19.66
C THR A 270 5.85 -1.50 -20.56
N GLU A 271 5.35 -2.66 -20.12
CA GLU A 271 4.21 -3.35 -20.72
C GLU A 271 2.96 -3.25 -19.85
N ILE A 272 1.78 -3.25 -20.47
CA ILE A 272 0.51 -3.37 -19.77
C ILE A 272 -0.12 -4.72 -20.09
N GLY A 273 -0.39 -5.50 -19.04
CA GLY A 273 -1.12 -6.76 -19.10
C GLY A 273 -2.47 -6.65 -18.38
N TYR A 274 -3.46 -7.43 -18.81
CA TYR A 274 -4.79 -7.44 -18.20
C TYR A 274 -5.57 -8.71 -18.46
N TRP A 275 -6.55 -8.95 -17.60
CA TRP A 275 -7.62 -9.90 -17.82
C TRP A 275 -8.90 -9.45 -17.14
N LEU A 276 -10.03 -9.97 -17.59
CA LEU A 276 -11.34 -9.62 -17.06
C LEU A 276 -12.23 -10.87 -17.02
N LEU A 277 -12.98 -11.04 -15.94
CA LEU A 277 -13.96 -12.12 -15.82
C LEU A 277 -15.04 -12.01 -16.91
N PRO A 278 -15.55 -13.14 -17.43
CA PRO A 278 -16.48 -13.17 -18.56
C PRO A 278 -17.66 -12.21 -18.44
N GLU A 279 -18.28 -12.11 -17.28
CA GLU A 279 -19.47 -11.30 -17.00
C GLU A 279 -19.24 -9.79 -17.05
N TYR A 280 -17.99 -9.32 -17.07
CA TYR A 280 -17.63 -7.90 -17.18
C TYR A 280 -17.13 -7.51 -18.58
N ARG A 281 -16.97 -8.46 -19.51
CA ARG A 281 -16.49 -8.21 -20.87
C ARG A 281 -17.51 -7.43 -21.71
N GLY A 282 -17.04 -6.83 -22.80
CA GLY A 282 -17.88 -6.06 -23.72
C GLY A 282 -18.34 -4.69 -23.20
N LYS A 283 -17.95 -4.29 -21.99
CA LYS A 283 -18.38 -3.04 -21.34
C LYS A 283 -17.37 -1.89 -21.47
N GLY A 284 -16.28 -2.08 -22.22
CA GLY A 284 -15.22 -1.08 -22.40
C GLY A 284 -14.34 -0.83 -21.17
N LEU A 285 -14.48 -1.63 -20.10
CA LEU A 285 -13.73 -1.45 -18.84
C LEU A 285 -12.22 -1.45 -19.06
N VAL A 286 -11.70 -2.47 -19.75
CA VAL A 286 -10.26 -2.59 -19.99
C VAL A 286 -9.75 -1.44 -20.86
N THR A 287 -10.48 -1.02 -21.90
CA THR A 287 -10.07 0.14 -22.72
C THR A 287 -9.92 1.41 -21.87
N ARG A 288 -10.85 1.65 -20.94
CA ARG A 288 -10.79 2.80 -20.03
C ARG A 288 -9.66 2.66 -19.00
N ALA A 289 -9.46 1.46 -18.46
CA ALA A 289 -8.39 1.17 -17.51
C ALA A 289 -7.00 1.29 -18.16
N VAL A 290 -6.79 0.75 -19.36
CA VAL A 290 -5.55 0.89 -20.14
C VAL A 290 -5.29 2.37 -20.43
N HIS A 291 -6.30 3.14 -20.86
CA HIS A 291 -6.13 4.58 -21.05
C HIS A 291 -5.69 5.30 -19.76
N HIS A 292 -6.28 4.94 -18.61
CA HIS A 292 -5.88 5.48 -17.32
C HIS A 292 -4.41 5.14 -16.98
N LEU A 293 -4.00 3.87 -17.16
CA LEU A 293 -2.61 3.46 -16.96
C LEU A 293 -1.64 4.11 -17.95
N CYS A 294 -2.07 4.40 -19.19
CA CYS A 294 -1.22 5.13 -20.14
C CYS A 294 -0.88 6.53 -19.64
N LEU A 295 -1.87 7.25 -19.10
CA LEU A 295 -1.64 8.57 -18.50
C LEU A 295 -0.72 8.44 -17.28
N LEU A 296 -0.97 7.49 -16.38
CA LEU A 296 -0.12 7.26 -15.22
C LEU A 296 1.34 6.97 -15.63
N ALA A 297 1.55 6.09 -16.60
CA ALA A 297 2.88 5.72 -17.06
C ALA A 297 3.65 6.90 -17.69
N LEU A 298 3.01 7.66 -18.57
CA LEU A 298 3.66 8.69 -19.39
C LEU A 298 3.74 10.06 -18.70
N CYS A 299 2.76 10.40 -17.88
CA CYS A 299 2.66 11.69 -17.19
C CYS A 299 3.29 11.65 -15.80
N GLU A 300 3.16 10.55 -15.05
CA GLU A 300 3.54 10.49 -13.64
C GLU A 300 4.77 9.59 -13.39
N LYS A 301 4.83 8.40 -13.99
CA LYS A 301 5.93 7.43 -13.77
C LYS A 301 7.15 7.61 -14.67
N GLY A 302 7.14 8.64 -15.53
CA GLY A 302 8.30 9.01 -16.35
C GLY A 302 8.66 8.03 -17.46
N PHE A 303 7.73 7.17 -17.89
CA PHE A 303 7.92 6.33 -19.06
C PHE A 303 7.77 7.14 -20.35
N ASN A 304 8.49 6.73 -21.38
CA ASN A 304 8.39 7.25 -22.75
C ASN A 304 7.59 6.31 -23.66
N ARG A 305 7.56 5.01 -23.35
CA ARG A 305 6.96 3.97 -24.19
C ARG A 305 6.16 2.98 -23.37
N ILE A 306 4.98 2.63 -23.88
CA ILE A 306 4.14 1.55 -23.37
C ILE A 306 3.98 0.52 -24.47
N GLN A 307 4.02 -0.75 -24.10
CA GLN A 307 3.77 -1.86 -25.01
C GLN A 307 2.60 -2.73 -24.53
N ILE A 308 1.85 -3.28 -25.49
CA ILE A 308 0.82 -4.29 -25.26
C ILE A 308 1.05 -5.42 -26.25
N ARG A 309 1.06 -6.65 -25.75
CA ARG A 309 1.23 -7.87 -26.53
C ARG A 309 -0.07 -8.66 -26.55
N CYS A 310 -0.50 -9.08 -27.73
CA CYS A 310 -1.75 -9.79 -27.90
C CYS A 310 -1.55 -10.97 -28.86
N ALA A 311 -1.97 -12.17 -28.47
CA ALA A 311 -2.08 -13.29 -29.42
C ALA A 311 -2.95 -12.89 -30.63
N ILE A 312 -2.52 -13.27 -31.84
CA ILE A 312 -3.20 -12.85 -33.08
C ILE A 312 -4.68 -13.25 -33.11
N GLY A 313 -5.04 -14.39 -32.50
CA GLY A 313 -6.41 -14.89 -32.42
C GLY A 313 -7.27 -14.17 -31.37
N ASN A 314 -6.67 -13.42 -30.44
CA ASN A 314 -7.40 -12.70 -29.40
C ASN A 314 -7.90 -11.34 -29.93
N THR A 315 -8.91 -11.38 -30.81
CA THR A 315 -9.47 -10.20 -31.48
C THR A 315 -9.94 -9.12 -30.49
N ALA A 316 -10.50 -9.51 -29.35
CA ALA A 316 -10.93 -8.61 -28.30
C ALA A 316 -9.77 -7.82 -27.68
N SER A 317 -8.65 -8.51 -27.38
CA SER A 317 -7.43 -7.88 -26.84
C SER A 317 -6.76 -6.98 -27.88
N ASN A 318 -6.64 -7.42 -29.14
CA ASN A 318 -6.08 -6.61 -30.23
C ASN A 318 -6.87 -5.32 -30.49
N ALA A 319 -8.20 -5.34 -30.32
CA ALA A 319 -9.03 -4.15 -30.52
C ALA A 319 -8.81 -3.05 -29.46
N ILE A 320 -8.21 -3.35 -28.31
CA ILE A 320 -7.94 -2.37 -27.25
C ILE A 320 -6.81 -1.38 -27.64
N PRO A 321 -5.58 -1.82 -27.93
CA PRO A 321 -4.51 -0.91 -28.37
C PRO A 321 -4.90 -0.15 -29.64
N GLN A 322 -5.59 -0.79 -30.58
CA GLN A 322 -6.08 -0.14 -31.81
C GLN A 322 -7.02 1.05 -31.53
N ARG A 323 -7.99 0.89 -30.61
CA ARG A 323 -8.90 2.00 -30.21
C ARG A 323 -8.18 3.12 -29.48
N LEU A 324 -7.08 2.80 -28.80
CA LEU A 324 -6.30 3.76 -28.02
C LEU A 324 -5.15 4.39 -28.82
N GLY A 325 -5.11 4.17 -30.14
CA GLY A 325 -4.12 4.79 -31.01
C GLY A 325 -2.71 4.19 -30.92
N PHE A 326 -2.56 3.02 -30.31
CA PHE A 326 -1.27 2.31 -30.35
C PHE A 326 -0.96 1.91 -31.79
N LYS A 327 0.32 1.94 -32.15
CA LYS A 327 0.82 1.49 -33.45
C LYS A 327 1.22 0.03 -33.35
N GLN A 328 0.77 -0.80 -34.30
CA GLN A 328 1.26 -2.16 -34.45
C GLN A 328 2.64 -2.11 -35.10
N GLU A 329 3.67 -2.57 -34.39
CA GLU A 329 5.05 -2.52 -34.88
C GLU A 329 5.47 -3.80 -35.60
N GLY A 330 4.82 -4.92 -35.26
CA GLY A 330 5.08 -6.20 -35.89
C GLY A 330 4.32 -7.34 -35.23
N THR A 331 4.63 -8.54 -35.71
CA THR A 331 4.12 -9.81 -35.18
C THR A 331 5.32 -10.68 -34.84
N GLU A 332 5.46 -11.00 -33.57
CA GLU A 332 6.44 -11.95 -33.06
C GLU A 332 5.96 -13.36 -33.39
N ARG A 333 6.71 -14.07 -34.24
CA ARG A 333 6.39 -15.43 -34.67
C ARG A 333 6.62 -16.41 -33.53
N ASP A 334 5.64 -17.27 -33.27
CA ASP A 334 5.68 -18.23 -32.15
C ASP A 334 6.01 -17.56 -30.80
N GLY A 335 5.52 -16.35 -30.59
CA GLY A 335 5.91 -15.48 -29.47
C GLY A 335 5.42 -15.92 -28.09
N GLU A 336 4.46 -16.85 -28.01
CA GLU A 336 3.96 -17.39 -26.74
C GLU A 336 3.55 -18.86 -26.88
N LEU A 337 3.94 -19.68 -25.91
CA LEU A 337 3.52 -21.09 -25.79
C LEU A 337 2.20 -21.15 -25.02
N LEU A 338 1.14 -21.59 -25.68
CA LEU A 338 -0.16 -21.80 -25.05
C LEU A 338 -0.21 -23.15 -24.33
N ILE A 339 -1.20 -23.30 -23.46
CA ILE A 339 -1.36 -24.50 -22.63
C ILE A 339 -1.64 -25.78 -23.43
N ASN A 340 -2.18 -25.65 -24.64
CA ASN A 340 -2.40 -26.78 -25.55
C ASN A 340 -1.09 -27.31 -26.17
N GLY A 341 0.06 -26.70 -25.85
CA GLY A 341 1.38 -27.07 -26.38
C GLY A 341 1.70 -26.47 -27.73
N GLU A 342 0.82 -25.60 -28.25
CA GLU A 342 1.02 -24.89 -29.52
C GLU A 342 1.55 -23.48 -29.26
N TYR A 343 2.43 -23.02 -30.14
CA TYR A 343 2.85 -21.63 -30.15
C TYR A 343 1.84 -20.77 -30.91
N THR A 344 1.63 -19.54 -30.44
CA THR A 344 0.87 -18.52 -31.15
C THR A 344 1.76 -17.34 -31.47
N ASP A 345 1.52 -16.76 -32.65
CA ASP A 345 2.04 -15.45 -33.00
C ASP A 345 1.45 -14.37 -32.09
N ILE A 346 2.27 -13.36 -31.76
CA ILE A 346 1.94 -12.25 -30.88
C ILE A 346 2.06 -10.93 -31.64
N ASN A 347 0.95 -10.19 -31.77
CA ASN A 347 1.00 -8.81 -32.23
C ASN A 347 1.57 -7.92 -31.14
N VAL A 348 2.55 -7.09 -31.51
CA VAL A 348 3.20 -6.11 -30.63
C VAL A 348 2.71 -4.72 -30.98
N TYR A 349 2.07 -4.07 -30.00
CA TYR A 349 1.56 -2.71 -30.10
C TYR A 349 2.37 -1.77 -29.19
N SER A 350 2.61 -0.54 -29.63
CA SER A 350 3.29 0.48 -28.83
C SER A 350 2.56 1.82 -28.83
N LEU A 351 2.70 2.55 -27.74
CA LEU A 351 2.31 3.94 -27.60
C LEU A 351 3.47 4.73 -27.02
N LEU A 352 3.84 5.83 -27.68
CA LEU A 352 4.90 6.72 -27.21
C LEU A 352 4.30 7.96 -26.55
N LYS A 353 5.07 8.58 -25.64
CA LYS A 353 4.68 9.83 -24.99
C LYS A 353 4.28 10.92 -25.98
N LYS A 354 4.97 11.00 -27.12
CA LYS A 354 4.68 11.95 -28.19
C LYS A 354 3.37 11.69 -28.93
N ASP A 355 2.85 10.46 -28.89
CA ASP A 355 1.59 10.10 -29.57
C ASP A 355 0.36 10.59 -28.78
N ILE A 356 0.51 11.06 -27.53
CA ILE A 356 -0.55 11.66 -26.68
C ILE A 356 -0.46 13.20 -26.64
N ALA A 357 0.65 13.79 -27.08
CA ALA A 357 0.92 15.22 -26.97
C ALA A 357 0.29 16.07 -28.11
N GLU A 358 -0.61 15.48 -28.90
CA GLU A 358 -1.48 16.12 -29.90
C GLU A 358 -2.94 15.88 -29.53
#